data_AF-A0A2T4VQE6-F1
#
_entry.id   AF-A0A2T4VQE6-F1
#
_cell.length_a   1.000
_cell.length_b   1.000
_cell.length_c   1.000
_cell.angle_alpha   90.00
_cell.angle_beta   90.00
_cell.angle_gamma   90.00
#
_symmetry.space_group_name_H-M   'P 1'
#
loop_
_entity.id
_entity.type
_entity.pdbx_description
1 polymer ?
#
loop_
_entity_poly.entity_id
_entity_poly.type
_entity_poly.pdbx_seq_one_letter_code
_entity_poly.pdbx_strand_id
1 'polypeptide(L)'
;MTTPGRHQAWLMASTVAVLPWTALVHVHPPRFFLWATLYCAVWNALSWNALGEEGRSRLAPRRVDLLWGVALAGVLYVGSRAVLWALCGGFSEVLCKPLMDIYATFGTGSLGAALALALVIAPAEELFWRGVVQQALRPRLGRGGGALVAAVLSSLVLLIFREPLLALAAFPTSLAWGLLAEWRRSLAASWVSHSLWDVLIVILLPAV
;
A
#
# COMPACT_ATOMS: atom_id res chain seq x y z
N MET A 1 -10.81 1.23 -27.22
CA MET A 1 -10.06 -0.02 -27.53
C MET A 1 -8.57 0.26 -27.57
N THR A 2 -7.83 -0.09 -26.52
CA THR A 2 -6.36 -0.03 -26.50
C THR A 2 -5.77 -1.19 -27.30
N THR A 3 -4.79 -0.94 -28.18
CA THR A 3 -4.10 -2.00 -28.92
C THR A 3 -3.34 -2.92 -27.94
N PRO A 4 -3.29 -4.25 -28.18
CA PRO A 4 -2.68 -5.22 -27.25
C PRO A 4 -1.25 -4.86 -26.81
N GLY A 5 -0.43 -4.33 -27.72
CA GLY A 5 0.94 -3.90 -27.43
C GLY A 5 1.04 -2.68 -26.49
N ARG A 6 0.06 -1.76 -26.54
CA ARG A 6 0.03 -0.59 -25.63
C ARG A 6 -0.28 -1.00 -24.19
N HIS A 7 -1.18 -1.97 -23.99
CA HIS A 7 -1.52 -2.46 -22.65
C HIS A 7 -0.31 -3.15 -21.98
N GLN A 8 0.43 -3.98 -22.72
CA GLN A 8 1.64 -4.64 -22.23
C GLN A 8 2.74 -3.63 -21.84
N ALA A 9 2.91 -2.56 -22.63
CA ALA A 9 3.87 -1.50 -22.30
C ALA A 9 3.54 -0.80 -20.97
N TRP A 10 2.26 -0.51 -20.71
CA TRP A 10 1.84 0.09 -19.43
C TRP A 10 2.02 -0.86 -18.24
N LEU A 11 1.75 -2.16 -18.42
CA LEU A 11 2.02 -3.17 -17.39
C LEU A 11 3.51 -3.23 -17.03
N MET A 12 4.39 -3.28 -18.04
CA MET A 12 5.83 -3.26 -17.81
C MET A 12 6.28 -1.97 -17.12
N ALA A 13 5.86 -0.81 -17.62
CA ALA A 13 6.23 0.50 -17.06
C ALA A 13 5.79 0.63 -15.59
N SER A 14 4.56 0.22 -15.28
CA SER A 14 4.04 0.25 -13.91
C SER A 14 4.76 -0.72 -12.98
N THR A 15 5.19 -1.87 -13.50
CA THR A 15 5.92 -2.89 -12.72
C THR A 15 7.35 -2.46 -12.43
N VAL A 16 8.04 -1.90 -13.42
CA VAL A 16 9.40 -1.37 -13.23
C VAL A 16 9.40 -0.23 -12.22
N ALA A 17 8.33 0.59 -12.20
CA ALA A 17 8.17 1.69 -11.26
C ALA A 17 8.05 1.24 -9.78
N VAL A 18 7.91 -0.04 -9.44
CA VAL A 18 7.99 -0.46 -8.04
C VAL A 18 9.42 -0.36 -7.49
N LEU A 19 10.45 -0.51 -8.34
CA LEU A 19 11.84 -0.51 -7.88
C LEU A 19 12.33 0.88 -7.46
N PRO A 20 12.14 1.96 -8.26
CA PRO A 20 12.51 3.29 -7.82
C PRO A 20 11.63 3.79 -6.67
N TRP A 21 10.38 3.36 -6.56
CA TRP A 21 9.54 3.62 -5.38
C TRP A 21 10.18 3.07 -4.12
N THR A 22 10.54 1.79 -4.13
CA THR A 22 11.11 1.12 -2.96
C THR A 22 12.50 1.68 -2.62
N ALA A 23 13.29 2.03 -3.64
CA ALA A 23 14.55 2.74 -3.46
C ALA A 23 14.34 4.12 -2.79
N LEU A 24 13.30 4.86 -3.18
CA LEU A 24 12.96 6.15 -2.56
C LEU A 24 12.57 6.00 -1.08
N VAL A 25 11.80 4.97 -0.74
CA VAL A 25 11.45 4.62 0.65
C VAL A 25 12.71 4.31 1.45
N HIS A 26 13.61 3.49 0.90
CA HIS A 26 14.87 3.13 1.56
C HIS A 26 15.82 4.33 1.75
N VAL A 27 15.96 5.20 0.75
CA VAL A 27 16.86 6.37 0.81
C VAL A 27 16.31 7.49 1.68
N HIS A 28 14.98 7.61 1.78
CA HIS A 28 14.28 8.59 2.63
C HIS A 28 14.89 10.01 2.59
N PRO A 29 15.00 10.65 1.40
CA PRO A 29 15.66 11.95 1.29
C PRO A 29 14.93 13.05 2.08
N PRO A 30 15.59 14.19 2.38
CA PRO A 30 14.93 15.35 2.95
C PRO A 30 13.69 15.75 2.14
N ARG A 31 12.60 16.09 2.84
CA ARG A 31 11.27 16.32 2.23
C ARG A 31 10.73 15.08 1.51
N PHE A 32 10.95 13.88 2.07
CA PHE A 32 10.50 12.60 1.53
C PHE A 32 9.08 12.66 0.94
N PHE A 33 8.09 13.15 1.70
CA PHE A 33 6.70 13.21 1.26
C PHE A 33 6.48 14.04 -0.02
N LEU A 34 7.30 15.06 -0.27
CA LEU A 34 7.25 15.82 -1.53
C LEU A 34 7.72 14.96 -2.70
N TRP A 35 8.89 14.33 -2.58
CA TRP A 35 9.45 13.46 -3.61
C TRP A 35 8.56 12.25 -3.86
N ALA A 36 8.05 11.64 -2.80
CA ALA A 36 7.09 10.53 -2.86
C ALA A 36 5.80 10.95 -3.58
N THR A 37 5.27 12.14 -3.29
CA THR A 37 4.07 12.66 -3.98
C THR A 37 4.31 12.80 -5.47
N LEU A 38 5.41 13.44 -5.87
CA LEU A 38 5.74 13.65 -7.29
C LEU A 38 5.91 12.31 -8.02
N TYR A 39 6.62 11.37 -7.40
CA TYR A 39 6.82 10.03 -7.93
C TYR A 39 5.50 9.27 -8.07
N CYS A 40 4.72 9.20 -6.98
CA CYS A 40 3.45 8.48 -6.95
C CYS A 40 2.41 9.12 -7.87
N ALA A 41 2.45 10.41 -8.16
CA ALA A 41 1.59 11.03 -9.17
C ALA A 41 1.86 10.45 -10.57
N VAL A 42 3.13 10.29 -10.94
CA VAL A 42 3.51 9.63 -12.20
C VAL A 42 3.12 8.15 -12.17
N TRP A 43 3.41 7.45 -11.08
CA TRP A 43 3.11 6.03 -10.94
C TRP A 43 1.60 5.73 -10.97
N ASN A 44 0.78 6.60 -10.38
CA ASN A 44 -0.68 6.60 -10.50
C ASN A 44 -1.10 6.67 -11.97
N ALA A 45 -0.54 7.60 -12.74
CA ALA A 45 -0.86 7.74 -14.16
C ALA A 45 -0.48 6.48 -14.97
N LEU A 46 0.67 5.88 -14.68
CA LEU A 46 1.08 4.61 -15.30
C LEU A 46 0.10 3.49 -14.96
N SER A 47 -0.21 3.32 -13.68
CA SER A 47 -1.13 2.28 -13.18
C SER A 47 -2.56 2.46 -13.70
N TRP A 48 -3.03 3.71 -13.78
CA TRP A 48 -4.34 4.08 -14.34
C TRP A 48 -4.47 3.67 -15.82
N ASN A 49 -3.40 3.83 -16.60
CA ASN A 49 -3.37 3.40 -17.99
C ASN A 49 -3.26 1.88 -18.13
N ALA A 50 -2.59 1.20 -17.20
CA ALA A 50 -2.48 -0.26 -17.15
C ALA A 50 -3.80 -0.96 -16.76
N LEU A 51 -4.67 -0.32 -15.97
CA LEU A 51 -5.93 -0.89 -15.46
C LEU A 51 -6.98 -1.22 -16.54
N GLY A 52 -6.96 -0.50 -17.67
CA GLY A 52 -8.04 -0.57 -18.67
C GLY A 52 -9.42 -0.16 -18.14
N GLU A 53 -10.46 -0.34 -18.95
CA GLU A 53 -11.84 0.07 -18.60
C GLU A 53 -12.43 -0.76 -17.46
N GLU A 54 -12.22 -2.09 -17.48
CA GLU A 54 -12.73 -2.98 -16.43
C GLU A 54 -12.12 -2.64 -15.07
N GLY A 55 -10.80 -2.43 -15.00
CA GLY A 55 -10.12 -2.07 -13.76
C GLY A 55 -10.61 -0.73 -13.20
N ARG A 56 -10.76 0.29 -14.07
CA ARG A 56 -11.26 1.61 -13.68
C ARG A 56 -12.69 1.58 -13.15
N SER A 57 -13.54 0.69 -13.67
CA SER A 57 -14.92 0.53 -13.16
C SER A 57 -14.98 0.14 -11.68
N ARG A 58 -13.93 -0.52 -11.16
CA ARG A 58 -13.83 -0.94 -9.75
C ARG A 58 -13.44 0.20 -8.80
N LEU A 59 -13.12 1.39 -9.32
CA LEU A 59 -12.79 2.56 -8.51
C LEU A 59 -14.03 3.37 -8.11
N ALA A 60 -15.20 3.09 -8.71
CA ALA A 60 -16.43 3.79 -8.38
C ALA A 60 -16.81 3.59 -6.90
N PRO A 61 -16.75 4.64 -6.05
CA PRO A 61 -16.97 4.48 -4.63
C PRO A 61 -18.46 4.24 -4.34
N ARG A 62 -18.75 3.21 -3.54
CA ARG A 62 -20.08 2.99 -2.95
C ARG A 62 -20.00 3.31 -1.46
N ARG A 63 -21.04 3.90 -0.89
CA ARG A 63 -21.08 4.23 0.56
C ARG A 63 -20.70 3.05 1.44
N VAL A 64 -21.21 1.86 1.10
CA VAL A 64 -20.90 0.61 1.81
C VAL A 64 -19.41 0.23 1.72
N ASP A 65 -18.73 0.52 0.61
CA ASP A 65 -17.30 0.24 0.46
C ASP A 65 -16.46 1.19 1.31
N LEU A 66 -16.88 2.45 1.47
CA LEU A 66 -16.24 3.39 2.38
C LEU A 66 -16.33 2.91 3.83
N LEU A 67 -17.50 2.43 4.25
CA LEU A 67 -17.70 1.88 5.60
C LEU A 67 -16.82 0.66 5.87
N TRP A 68 -16.72 -0.26 4.91
CA TRP A 68 -15.81 -1.41 5.03
C TRP A 68 -14.34 -1.00 5.04
N GLY A 69 -13.97 0.03 4.27
CA GLY A 69 -12.63 0.60 4.32
C GLY A 69 -12.28 1.16 5.70
N VAL A 70 -13.16 1.97 6.27
CA VAL A 70 -13.01 2.52 7.64
C VAL A 70 -12.93 1.39 8.68
N ALA A 71 -13.82 0.41 8.61
CA ALA A 71 -13.83 -0.72 9.53
C ALA A 71 -12.53 -1.52 9.47
N LEU A 72 -12.04 -1.84 8.26
CA LEU A 72 -10.78 -2.57 8.11
C LEU A 72 -9.58 -1.73 8.56
N ALA A 73 -9.57 -0.41 8.31
CA ALA A 73 -8.52 0.47 8.83
C ALA A 73 -8.42 0.40 10.35
N GLY A 74 -9.55 0.45 11.06
CA GLY A 74 -9.60 0.31 12.51
C GLY A 74 -9.06 -1.04 13.00
N VAL A 75 -9.48 -2.14 12.36
CA VAL A 75 -8.99 -3.48 12.68
C VAL A 75 -7.49 -3.60 12.47
N LEU A 76 -6.98 -3.15 11.33
CA LEU A 76 -5.54 -3.17 11.03
C LEU A 76 -4.77 -2.27 11.98
N TYR A 77 -5.29 -1.10 12.35
CA TYR A 77 -4.62 -0.19 13.28
C TYR A 77 -4.47 -0.83 14.66
N VAL A 78 -5.57 -1.37 15.22
CA VAL A 78 -5.55 -2.05 16.52
C VAL A 78 -4.64 -3.27 16.47
N GLY A 79 -4.71 -4.07 15.40
CA GLY A 79 -3.83 -5.22 15.21
C GLY A 79 -2.35 -4.84 15.15
N SER A 80 -1.99 -3.82 14.37
CA SER A 80 -0.63 -3.30 14.28
C SER A 80 -0.14 -2.79 15.65
N ARG A 81 -0.96 -2.04 16.39
CA ARG A 81 -0.61 -1.57 17.74
C ARG A 81 -0.40 -2.72 18.72
N ALA A 82 -1.25 -3.75 18.67
CA ALA A 82 -1.10 -4.93 19.53
C ALA A 82 0.22 -5.68 19.23
N VAL A 83 0.56 -5.88 17.95
CA VAL A 83 1.82 -6.53 17.54
C VAL A 83 3.03 -5.70 17.96
N LEU A 84 2.99 -4.39 17.71
CA LEU A 84 4.09 -3.49 18.06
C LEU A 84 4.29 -3.39 19.57
N TRP A 85 3.21 -3.32 20.36
CA TRP A 85 3.30 -3.38 21.82
C TRP A 85 3.88 -4.72 22.30
N ALA A 86 3.39 -5.85 21.78
CA ALA A 86 3.87 -7.17 22.16
C ALA A 86 5.37 -7.36 21.89
N LEU A 87 5.88 -6.81 20.78
CA LEU A 87 7.26 -6.98 20.32
C LEU A 87 8.18 -5.77 20.59
N CYS A 88 7.62 -4.73 21.20
CA CYS A 88 8.35 -3.60 21.75
C CYS A 88 7.77 -3.18 23.11
N GLY A 89 8.24 -3.82 24.18
CA GLY A 89 7.98 -3.46 25.58
C GLY A 89 6.96 -4.32 26.31
N GLY A 90 6.15 -5.12 25.60
CA GLY A 90 5.20 -6.07 26.19
C GLY A 90 5.82 -7.41 26.55
N PHE A 91 6.21 -8.19 25.54
CA PHE A 91 6.82 -9.53 25.69
C PHE A 91 8.25 -9.61 25.17
N SER A 92 8.62 -8.73 24.24
CA SER A 92 9.95 -8.65 23.63
C SER A 92 10.29 -7.20 23.29
N GLU A 93 11.55 -6.96 22.98
CA GLU A 93 12.06 -5.65 22.53
C GLU A 93 12.62 -5.70 21.10
N VAL A 94 12.46 -6.84 20.41
CA VAL A 94 13.06 -7.09 19.09
C VAL A 94 12.67 -6.05 18.03
N LEU A 95 11.49 -5.45 18.14
CA LEU A 95 11.03 -4.41 17.23
C LEU A 95 11.26 -2.99 17.74
N CYS A 96 11.71 -2.77 18.98
CA CYS A 96 11.81 -1.42 19.52
C CYS A 96 12.76 -0.52 18.73
N LYS A 97 13.99 -0.96 18.50
CA LYS A 97 14.95 -0.16 17.74
C LYS A 97 14.48 0.09 16.29
N PRO A 98 14.12 -0.94 15.50
CA PRO A 98 13.58 -0.72 14.15
C PRO A 98 12.37 0.20 14.12
N LEU A 99 11.49 0.12 15.13
CA LEU A 99 10.31 0.97 15.23
C LEU A 99 10.70 2.43 15.44
N MET A 100 11.59 2.70 16.40
CA MET A 100 12.09 4.05 16.67
C MET A 100 12.81 4.64 15.46
N ASP A 101 13.60 3.85 14.74
CA ASP A 101 14.30 4.30 13.52
C ASP A 101 13.31 4.70 12.41
N ILE A 102 12.22 3.93 12.23
CA ILE A 102 11.15 4.26 11.28
C ILE A 102 10.43 5.54 11.71
N TYR A 103 10.03 5.69 12.97
CA TYR A 103 9.36 6.92 13.42
C TYR A 103 10.27 8.14 13.47
N ALA A 104 11.57 7.98 13.70
CA ALA A 104 12.52 9.08 13.52
C ALA A 104 12.57 9.56 12.06
N THR A 105 12.31 8.66 11.11
CA THR A 105 12.34 8.92 9.66
C THR A 105 11.00 9.48 9.14
N PHE A 106 9.87 8.89 9.56
CA PHE A 106 8.53 9.21 9.04
C PHE A 106 7.62 9.92 10.05
N GLY A 107 7.93 9.82 11.34
CA GLY A 107 7.03 10.05 12.48
C GLY A 107 7.14 11.41 13.13
N THR A 108 6.94 12.49 12.36
CA THR A 108 6.40 13.77 12.86
C THR A 108 5.73 14.45 11.67
N GLY A 109 4.55 13.95 11.28
CA GLY A 109 3.89 14.36 10.05
C GLY A 109 3.25 15.75 10.13
N SER A 110 3.49 16.58 9.12
CA SER A 110 2.65 17.75 8.86
C SER A 110 1.31 17.33 8.25
N LEU A 111 0.31 18.21 8.25
CA LEU A 111 -0.92 18.01 7.49
C LEU A 111 -0.62 17.69 6.00
N GLY A 112 0.42 18.28 5.43
CA GLY A 112 0.87 17.98 4.07
C GLY A 112 1.32 16.53 3.87
N ALA A 113 2.02 15.95 4.85
CA ALA A 113 2.42 14.55 4.80
C ALA A 113 1.22 13.60 4.89
N ALA A 114 0.26 13.90 5.77
CA ALA A 114 -0.98 13.12 5.88
C ALA A 114 -1.80 13.16 4.57
N LEU A 115 -1.92 14.34 3.94
CA LEU A 115 -2.61 14.47 2.66
C LEU A 115 -1.86 13.75 1.53
N ALA A 116 -0.53 13.86 1.48
CA ALA A 116 0.30 13.14 0.51
C ALA A 116 0.11 11.62 0.60
N LEU A 117 0.17 11.07 1.82
CA LEU A 117 -0.06 9.65 2.10
C LEU A 117 -1.45 9.23 1.63
N ALA A 118 -2.49 9.90 2.15
CA ALA A 118 -3.86 9.48 1.94
C ALA A 118 -4.35 9.65 0.49
N LEU A 119 -3.93 10.72 -0.19
CA LEU A 119 -4.51 11.12 -1.48
C LEU A 119 -3.66 10.78 -2.69
N VAL A 120 -2.36 10.50 -2.51
CA VAL A 120 -1.45 10.24 -3.65
C VAL A 120 -0.67 8.95 -3.50
N ILE A 121 -0.02 8.73 -2.34
CA ILE A 121 0.88 7.58 -2.15
C ILE A 121 0.11 6.27 -2.00
N ALA A 122 -0.78 6.16 -1.00
CA ALA A 122 -1.64 4.99 -0.82
C ALA A 122 -2.43 4.62 -2.09
N PRO A 123 -3.06 5.58 -2.82
CA PRO A 123 -3.68 5.26 -4.10
C PRO A 123 -2.74 4.68 -5.14
N ALA A 124 -1.50 5.18 -5.25
CA ALA A 124 -0.53 4.65 -6.21
C ALA A 124 -0.24 3.18 -5.93
N GLU A 125 -0.05 2.85 -4.65
CA GLU A 125 0.16 1.48 -4.21
C GLU A 125 -1.07 0.59 -4.45
N GLU A 126 -2.28 1.08 -4.18
CA GLU A 126 -3.51 0.31 -4.43
C GLU A 126 -3.78 0.07 -5.91
N LEU A 127 -3.65 1.11 -6.75
CA LEU A 127 -3.83 0.97 -8.19
C LEU A 127 -2.81 -0.02 -8.76
N PHE A 128 -1.57 0.01 -8.29
CA PHE A 128 -0.57 -0.93 -8.71
C PHE A 128 -0.82 -2.35 -8.17
N TRP A 129 -0.82 -2.54 -6.86
CA TRP A 129 -0.87 -3.87 -6.27
C TRP A 129 -2.20 -4.58 -6.49
N ARG A 130 -3.32 -3.91 -6.19
CA ARG A 130 -4.66 -4.51 -6.32
C ARG A 130 -5.21 -4.37 -7.73
N GLY A 131 -4.91 -3.25 -8.38
CA GLY A 131 -5.41 -2.94 -9.72
C GLY A 131 -4.64 -3.61 -10.85
N VAL A 132 -3.31 -3.66 -10.77
CA VAL A 132 -2.45 -4.21 -11.83
C VAL A 132 -1.97 -5.61 -11.49
N VAL A 133 -1.17 -5.77 -10.43
CA VAL A 133 -0.48 -7.03 -10.12
C VAL A 133 -1.48 -8.14 -9.79
N GLN A 134 -2.36 -7.90 -8.81
CA GLN A 134 -3.35 -8.87 -8.37
C GLN A 134 -4.30 -9.27 -9.50
N GLN A 135 -4.76 -8.33 -10.32
CA GLN A 135 -5.64 -8.63 -11.46
C GLN A 135 -4.92 -9.43 -12.55
N ALA A 136 -3.64 -9.16 -12.81
CA ALA A 136 -2.85 -9.94 -13.76
C ALA A 136 -2.62 -11.40 -13.29
N LEU A 137 -2.55 -11.62 -11.98
CA LEU A 137 -2.38 -12.95 -11.38
C LEU A 137 -3.69 -13.74 -11.29
N ARG A 138 -4.83 -13.04 -11.16
CA ARG A 138 -6.14 -13.63 -10.91
C ARG A 138 -6.57 -14.71 -11.92
N PRO A 139 -6.35 -14.60 -13.25
CA PRO A 139 -6.72 -15.65 -14.21
C PRO A 139 -5.99 -16.98 -13.98
N ARG A 140 -4.79 -16.95 -13.40
CA ARG A 140 -3.96 -18.15 -13.18
C ARG A 140 -4.10 -18.72 -11.77
N LEU A 141 -4.26 -17.85 -10.77
CA LEU A 141 -4.22 -18.23 -9.35
C LEU A 141 -5.59 -18.10 -8.65
N GLY A 142 -6.62 -17.65 -9.36
CA GLY A 142 -7.91 -17.31 -8.77
C GLY A 142 -7.85 -16.05 -7.90
N ARG A 143 -8.98 -15.73 -7.23
CA ARG A 143 -9.11 -14.50 -6.43
C ARG A 143 -8.20 -14.50 -5.20
N GLY A 144 -8.26 -15.57 -4.40
CA GLY A 144 -7.46 -15.69 -3.18
C GLY A 144 -5.97 -15.86 -3.46
N GLY A 145 -5.60 -16.72 -4.42
CA GLY A 145 -4.21 -16.92 -4.80
C GLY A 145 -3.56 -15.67 -5.40
N GLY A 146 -4.31 -14.89 -6.19
CA GLY A 146 -3.85 -13.60 -6.71
C GLY A 146 -3.53 -12.59 -5.59
N ALA A 147 -4.42 -12.48 -4.59
CA ALA A 147 -4.20 -11.60 -3.43
C ALA A 147 -3.00 -12.06 -2.58
N LEU A 148 -2.89 -13.36 -2.31
CA LEU A 148 -1.78 -13.93 -1.54
C LEU A 148 -0.43 -13.68 -2.22
N VAL A 149 -0.30 -13.99 -3.51
CA VAL A 149 0.96 -13.79 -4.23
C VAL A 149 1.29 -12.31 -4.37
N ALA A 150 0.31 -11.43 -4.60
CA ALA A 150 0.55 -9.99 -4.60
C ALA A 150 1.07 -9.49 -3.24
N ALA A 151 0.51 -9.97 -2.13
CA ALA A 151 0.97 -9.63 -0.78
C ALA A 151 2.40 -10.12 -0.48
N VAL A 152 2.73 -11.34 -0.92
CA VAL A 152 4.10 -11.87 -0.82
C VAL A 152 5.05 -11.00 -1.63
N LEU A 153 4.72 -10.67 -2.88
CA LEU A 153 5.56 -9.84 -3.74
C LEU A 153 5.78 -8.44 -3.16
N SER A 154 4.74 -7.80 -2.61
CA SER A 154 4.87 -6.47 -1.98
C SER A 154 5.79 -6.48 -0.77
N SER A 155 5.74 -7.54 0.05
CA SER A 155 6.65 -7.70 1.19
C SER A 155 8.09 -8.04 0.75
N LEU A 156 8.26 -8.94 -0.22
CA LEU A 156 9.59 -9.34 -0.72
C LEU A 156 10.37 -8.17 -1.34
N VAL A 157 9.70 -7.29 -2.07
CA VAL A 157 10.34 -6.10 -2.65
C VAL A 157 10.95 -5.23 -1.54
N LEU A 158 10.24 -5.02 -0.42
CA LEU A 158 10.78 -4.28 0.73
C LEU A 158 11.97 -5.00 1.39
N LEU A 159 11.94 -6.33 1.48
CA LEU A 159 13.08 -7.11 2.00
C LEU A 159 14.33 -6.99 1.14
N ILE A 160 14.20 -6.98 -0.19
CA ILE A 160 15.32 -6.79 -1.12
C ILE A 160 16.03 -5.46 -0.87
N PHE A 161 15.26 -4.43 -0.51
CA PHE A 161 15.76 -3.09 -0.16
C PHE A 161 16.11 -2.91 1.31
N ARG A 162 16.20 -4.01 2.09
CA ARG A 162 16.63 -4.02 3.50
C ARG A 162 15.68 -3.30 4.46
N GLU A 163 14.37 -3.37 4.20
CA GLU A 163 13.33 -2.78 5.06
C GLU A 163 12.48 -3.87 5.76
N PRO A 164 13.03 -4.63 6.74
CA PRO A 164 12.37 -5.81 7.30
C PRO A 164 11.12 -5.50 8.13
N LEU A 165 11.09 -4.40 8.87
CA LEU A 165 9.91 -4.02 9.65
C LEU A 165 8.77 -3.56 8.72
N LEU A 166 9.06 -2.80 7.67
CA LEU A 166 8.07 -2.45 6.64
C LEU A 166 7.59 -3.70 5.89
N ALA A 167 8.48 -4.63 5.56
CA ALA A 167 8.09 -5.88 4.92
C ALA A 167 7.18 -6.75 5.79
N LEU A 168 7.46 -6.81 7.10
CA LEU A 168 6.63 -7.52 8.09
C LEU A 168 5.25 -6.89 8.20
N ALA A 169 5.15 -5.56 8.17
CA ALA A 169 3.88 -4.86 8.16
C ALA A 169 3.14 -5.04 6.83
N ALA A 170 3.85 -4.96 5.70
CA ALA A 170 3.27 -4.98 4.36
C ALA A 170 2.60 -6.32 4.02
N PHE A 171 3.13 -7.47 4.46
CA PHE A 171 2.51 -8.76 4.13
C PHE A 171 1.06 -8.89 4.63
N PRO A 172 0.76 -8.80 5.94
CA PRO A 172 -0.60 -8.98 6.44
C PRO A 172 -1.54 -7.86 5.99
N THR A 173 -1.08 -6.60 5.89
CA THR A 173 -1.92 -5.49 5.42
C THR A 173 -2.24 -5.64 3.94
N SER A 174 -1.24 -5.92 3.09
CA SER A 174 -1.44 -6.14 1.65
C SER A 174 -2.36 -7.33 1.37
N LEU A 175 -2.27 -8.40 2.17
CA LEU A 175 -3.19 -9.53 2.08
C LEU A 175 -4.62 -9.11 2.45
N ALA A 176 -4.81 -8.41 3.57
CA ALA A 176 -6.13 -7.94 4.01
C ALA A 176 -6.78 -7.01 2.98
N TRP A 177 -6.03 -6.03 2.46
CA TRP A 177 -6.49 -5.11 1.42
C TRP A 177 -6.79 -5.83 0.10
N GLY A 178 -5.97 -6.79 -0.31
CA GLY A 178 -6.20 -7.60 -1.50
C GLY A 178 -7.46 -8.46 -1.43
N LEU A 179 -7.69 -9.10 -0.28
CA LEU A 179 -8.91 -9.86 -0.02
C LEU A 179 -10.15 -8.97 0.05
N LEU A 180 -10.04 -7.80 0.69
CA LEU A 180 -11.12 -6.80 0.74
C LEU A 180 -11.50 -6.35 -0.68
N ALA A 181 -10.50 -6.06 -1.53
CA ALA A 181 -10.73 -5.64 -2.90
C ALA A 181 -11.46 -6.70 -3.74
N GLU A 182 -11.12 -8.00 -3.59
CA GLU A 182 -11.82 -9.08 -4.29
C GLU A 182 -13.23 -9.33 -3.74
N TRP A 183 -13.39 -9.31 -2.41
CA TRP A 183 -14.69 -9.52 -1.78
C TRP A 183 -15.68 -8.42 -2.16
N ARG A 184 -15.25 -7.16 -2.08
CA ARG A 184 -16.08 -6.00 -2.46
C ARG A 184 -16.18 -5.81 -3.96
N ARG A 185 -15.28 -6.42 -4.74
CA ARG A 185 -15.08 -6.18 -6.18
C ARG A 185 -14.88 -4.68 -6.46
N SER A 186 -14.18 -4.00 -5.55
CA SER A 186 -14.04 -2.55 -5.50
C SER A 186 -12.69 -2.19 -4.88
N LEU A 187 -11.95 -1.32 -5.55
CA LEU A 187 -10.67 -0.79 -5.06
C LEU A 187 -10.87 0.36 -4.06
N ALA A 188 -12.05 0.97 -4.04
CA ALA A 188 -12.33 2.08 -3.13
C ALA A 188 -12.28 1.64 -1.64
N ALA A 189 -12.70 0.41 -1.34
CA ALA A 189 -12.68 -0.12 0.03
C ALA A 189 -11.24 -0.30 0.55
N SER A 190 -10.37 -0.93 -0.25
CA SER A 190 -8.96 -1.13 0.14
C SER A 190 -8.21 0.18 0.21
N TRP A 191 -8.44 1.09 -0.75
CA TRP A 191 -7.85 2.43 -0.73
C TRP A 191 -8.23 3.22 0.51
N VAL A 192 -9.53 3.33 0.86
CA VAL A 192 -9.92 4.01 2.09
C VAL A 192 -9.29 3.37 3.31
N SER A 193 -9.22 2.03 3.35
CA SER A 193 -8.59 1.33 4.47
C SER A 193 -7.10 1.65 4.61
N HIS A 194 -6.37 1.59 3.49
CA HIS A 194 -4.93 1.85 3.43
C HIS A 194 -4.62 3.29 3.82
N SER A 195 -5.25 4.27 3.18
CA SER A 195 -5.05 5.70 3.47
C SER A 195 -5.31 6.03 4.94
N LEU A 196 -6.38 5.48 5.53
CA LEU A 196 -6.69 5.73 6.94
C LEU A 196 -5.69 5.03 7.86
N TRP A 197 -5.32 3.78 7.57
CA TRP A 197 -4.34 3.06 8.36
C TRP A 197 -2.99 3.79 8.38
N ASP A 198 -2.49 4.22 7.21
CA ASP A 198 -1.24 4.98 7.09
C ASP A 198 -1.28 6.27 7.91
N VAL A 199 -2.33 7.08 7.75
CA VAL A 199 -2.46 8.34 8.49
C VAL A 199 -2.56 8.10 9.99
N LEU A 200 -3.29 7.08 10.43
CA LEU A 200 -3.43 6.75 11.84
C LEU A 200 -2.10 6.29 12.44
N ILE A 201 -1.42 5.34 11.80
CA ILE A 201 -0.22 4.72 12.37
C ILE A 201 1.02 5.59 12.20
N VAL A 202 1.15 6.36 11.11
CA VAL A 202 2.36 7.16 10.85
C VAL A 202 2.26 8.57 11.44
N ILE A 203 1.05 9.19 11.42
CA ILE A 203 0.89 10.62 11.69
C ILE A 203 0.11 10.91 12.96
N LEU A 204 -1.13 10.42 13.06
CA LEU A 204 -2.06 10.88 14.10
C LEU A 204 -1.85 10.21 15.45
N LEU A 205 -1.64 8.90 15.45
CA LEU A 205 -1.57 8.07 16.65
C LEU A 205 -0.42 7.06 16.52
N PRO A 206 0.84 7.56 16.46
CA PRO A 206 2.02 6.74 16.27
C PRO A 206 2.20 5.70 17.37
N ALA A 207 2.87 4.61 17.01
CA ALA A 207 2.99 3.45 17.90
C ALA A 207 4.11 3.53 18.94
N VAL A 208 4.92 4.60 18.92
CA VAL A 208 6.03 4.87 19.82
C VAL A 208 5.66 5.92 20.87
#